data_AF-A0A174UUD9-F1
#
_entry.id   AF-A0A174UUD9-F1
#
_cell.length_a   1.000
_cell.length_b   1.000
_cell.length_c   1.000
_cell.angle_alpha   90.00
_cell.angle_beta   90.00
_cell.angle_gamma   90.00
#
_symmetry.space_group_name_H-M   'P 1'
#
loop_
_entity.id
_entity.type
_entity.pdbx_description
1 polymer ?
#
loop_
_entity_poly.entity_id
_entity_poly.type
_entity_poly.pdbx_seq_one_letter_code
_entity_poly.pdbx_strand_id
1 'polypeptide(L)'
;MCVIVGFTQKTRGREEVLACLDRAYTRGPDMARVAETASGWLGFRRLSIMGLDERGMQPFALGPDQVVCNGELYGWRRQRAELEQRGYTFRSGSDCELLLPMYREYGLDMFARLDAEFALILYDGEADEYVAARDPIGIRPLFYGCDPDGGILFASEAKQLVGLCEQILPFPPGHYWYRGRFVRYANPARPGLSRSDDMDTVCQNIHDKLIAAVDKRLDADAPLGFLLSGGLDSSLVCAIAARLLGKPIRTFAIGMDTDAIDLKYARKAAQFIGADHTEVIITRDDVIAALPKVVAALGTWDITTIRASVGMYLCCKAIRETTDIRVLLTGEISDELFGYKYTDFAPSPAAFQAEAEKRVEELYMYDVLRADRCISGWSMEARVPFGDLDFVEYVMSVDPALKVNRCGKGKYLLRRAFQSDALLPDEILWREKAAFSDAVGHSMVDDLKEYARAQYSDLAFTRGCAQYQYRPPFTRESLLYRDLFERYYPGQARMIKDFWMPNRAWEGCNVDDPSARALKNYGASGF
;
A
#
# COMPACT_ATOMS: atom_id res chain seq x y z
N MET A 1 9.04 4.43 6.75
CA MET A 1 8.16 3.51 7.49
C MET A 1 9.00 2.67 8.41
N CYS A 2 8.50 2.18 9.53
CA CYS A 2 9.36 1.37 10.40
C CYS A 2 9.60 -0.05 9.84
N VAL A 3 10.55 -0.75 10.45
CA VAL A 3 10.85 -2.16 10.21
C VAL A 3 10.60 -2.91 11.51
N ILE A 4 9.89 -4.02 11.45
CA ILE A 4 9.73 -4.95 12.57
C ILE A 4 10.22 -6.34 12.19
N VAL A 5 10.83 -7.04 13.14
CA VAL A 5 11.05 -8.48 13.08
C VAL A 5 10.71 -9.12 14.43
N GLY A 6 10.26 -10.37 14.38
CA GLY A 6 10.00 -11.18 15.56
C GLY A 6 10.47 -12.60 15.34
N PHE A 7 11.27 -13.11 16.26
CA PHE A 7 11.74 -14.48 16.30
C PHE A 7 11.11 -15.12 17.53
N THR A 8 10.19 -16.07 17.37
CA THR A 8 9.49 -16.65 18.54
C THR A 8 10.34 -17.64 19.34
N GLN A 9 11.54 -17.98 18.86
CA GLN A 9 12.49 -18.87 19.49
C GLN A 9 13.91 -18.31 19.34
N LYS A 10 14.80 -18.60 20.30
CA LYS A 10 16.24 -18.26 20.26
C LYS A 10 17.04 -19.24 19.41
N THR A 11 16.59 -19.51 18.19
CA THR A 11 17.33 -20.30 17.19
C THR A 11 18.49 -19.51 16.57
N ARG A 12 18.44 -18.18 16.67
CA ARG A 12 19.44 -17.25 16.12
C ARG A 12 20.00 -16.34 17.22
N GLY A 13 21.25 -15.92 17.04
CA GLY A 13 21.89 -14.93 17.89
C GLY A 13 21.41 -13.51 17.62
N ARG A 14 21.62 -12.60 18.58
CA ARG A 14 21.25 -11.17 18.47
C ARG A 14 21.80 -10.49 17.20
N GLU A 15 23.02 -10.84 16.80
CA GLU A 15 23.67 -10.27 15.60
C GLU A 15 22.99 -10.72 14.30
N GLU A 16 22.53 -11.97 14.23
CA GLU A 16 21.78 -12.48 13.08
C GLU A 16 20.40 -11.82 12.98
N VAL A 17 19.74 -11.59 14.12
CA VAL A 17 18.47 -10.84 14.18
C VAL A 17 18.66 -9.40 13.72
N LEU A 18 19.76 -8.75 14.12
CA LEU A 18 20.11 -7.41 13.64
C LEU A 18 20.39 -7.43 12.13
N ALA A 19 21.16 -8.39 11.62
CA ALA A 19 21.42 -8.50 10.19
C ALA A 19 20.12 -8.73 9.38
N CYS A 20 19.17 -9.51 9.91
CA CYS A 20 17.84 -9.70 9.33
C CYS A 20 17.04 -8.38 9.30
N LEU A 21 17.09 -7.62 10.40
CA LEU A 21 16.46 -6.32 10.53
C LEU A 21 17.03 -5.28 9.53
N ASP A 22 18.34 -5.35 9.27
CA ASP A 22 19.09 -4.41 8.43
C ASP A 22 18.85 -4.59 6.93
N ARG A 23 18.32 -5.75 6.50
CA ARG A 23 17.95 -6.00 5.09
C ARG A 23 16.86 -5.05 4.58
N ALA A 24 16.10 -4.41 5.48
CA ALA A 24 15.11 -3.39 5.16
C ALA A 24 15.46 -2.00 5.73
N TYR A 25 16.76 -1.71 5.92
CA TYR A 25 17.30 -0.47 6.48
C TYR A 25 16.60 0.80 5.98
N THR A 26 16.37 0.91 4.67
CA THR A 26 15.89 2.14 4.05
C THR A 26 14.50 2.55 4.53
N ARG A 27 13.68 1.61 5.02
CA ARG A 27 12.37 1.94 5.58
C ARG A 27 12.55 2.80 6.84
N GLY A 28 13.36 2.32 7.78
CA GLY A 28 13.58 2.90 9.11
C GLY A 28 15.07 3.22 9.36
N PRO A 29 15.58 4.31 8.79
CA PRO A 29 17.02 4.62 8.87
C PRO A 29 17.45 5.28 10.19
N ASP A 30 16.52 5.76 11.01
CA ASP A 30 16.85 6.73 12.08
C ASP A 30 17.49 6.05 13.30
N MET A 31 16.95 4.91 13.71
CA MET A 31 17.40 4.18 14.90
C MET A 31 17.12 2.68 14.71
N ALA A 32 17.85 1.83 15.42
CA ALA A 32 17.62 0.39 15.46
C ALA A 32 17.79 -0.17 16.88
N ARG A 33 16.96 -1.15 17.25
CA ARG A 33 17.04 -1.86 18.53
C ARG A 33 16.61 -3.30 18.33
N VAL A 34 17.35 -4.22 18.95
CA VAL A 34 16.95 -5.62 19.13
C VAL A 34 16.85 -5.86 20.63
N ALA A 35 15.68 -6.29 21.08
CA ALA A 35 15.40 -6.63 22.47
C ALA A 35 15.22 -8.14 22.60
N GLU A 36 15.72 -8.65 23.73
CA GLU A 36 15.54 -10.04 24.13
C GLU A 36 14.18 -10.21 24.83
N THR A 37 13.56 -11.35 24.60
CA THR A 37 12.41 -11.85 25.36
C THR A 37 12.79 -13.19 26.01
N ALA A 38 11.93 -13.82 26.82
CA ALA A 38 12.32 -15.09 27.44
C ALA A 38 12.60 -16.18 26.39
N SER A 39 11.69 -16.34 25.43
CA SER A 39 11.77 -17.38 24.40
C SER A 39 12.43 -16.95 23.08
N GLY A 40 12.49 -15.66 22.73
CA GLY A 40 12.99 -15.20 21.43
C GLY A 40 13.45 -13.74 21.37
N TRP A 41 13.18 -13.05 20.25
CA TRP A 41 13.66 -11.69 19.97
C TRP A 41 12.61 -10.79 19.30
N LEU A 42 12.64 -9.50 19.63
CA LEU A 42 11.95 -8.44 18.89
C LEU A 42 12.98 -7.45 18.34
N GLY A 43 12.86 -7.11 17.06
CA GLY A 43 13.71 -6.12 16.41
C GLY A 43 12.90 -4.99 15.80
N PHE A 44 13.40 -3.76 15.90
CA PHE A 44 12.76 -2.57 15.39
C PHE A 44 13.77 -1.63 14.73
N ARG A 45 13.46 -1.14 13.53
CA ARG A 45 14.09 0.07 12.98
C ARG A 45 13.07 1.17 12.78
N ARG A 46 13.47 2.38 13.11
CA ARG A 46 12.58 3.52 13.22
C ARG A 46 12.67 4.44 12.00
N LEU A 47 11.50 4.83 11.48
CA LEU A 47 11.31 6.11 10.83
C LEU A 47 10.50 6.98 11.80
N SER A 48 11.06 8.10 12.23
CA SER A 48 10.44 8.96 13.24
C SER A 48 9.44 9.90 12.56
N ILE A 49 8.14 9.62 12.72
CA ILE A 49 7.02 10.43 12.20
C ILE A 49 6.25 11.10 13.34
N MET A 50 5.80 10.31 14.33
CA MET A 50 5.15 10.78 15.55
C MET A 50 6.10 10.70 16.74
N GLY A 51 6.22 11.79 17.51
CA GLY A 51 7.11 11.91 18.65
C GLY A 51 8.57 11.76 18.26
N LEU A 52 9.18 12.79 17.67
CA LEU A 52 10.49 12.71 17.00
C LEU A 52 11.70 12.37 17.91
N ASP A 53 11.53 12.34 19.23
CA ASP A 53 12.59 12.03 20.18
C ASP A 53 12.77 10.52 20.45
N GLU A 54 13.87 10.14 21.09
CA GLU A 54 14.26 8.74 21.33
C GLU A 54 13.27 7.95 22.21
N ARG A 55 12.38 8.62 22.96
CA ARG A 55 11.39 7.93 23.80
C ARG A 55 10.34 7.22 22.96
N GLY A 56 10.15 7.62 21.70
CA GLY A 56 9.33 6.89 20.74
C GLY A 56 10.03 5.68 20.09
N MET A 57 11.23 5.30 20.56
CA MET A 57 11.96 4.13 20.08
C MET A 57 11.39 2.83 20.65
N GLN A 58 11.13 1.86 19.78
CA GLN A 58 10.55 0.56 20.13
C GLN A 58 11.64 -0.53 20.23
N PRO A 59 11.39 -1.70 20.87
CA PRO A 59 10.12 -2.12 21.48
C PRO A 59 9.66 -1.20 22.63
N PHE A 60 8.36 -0.91 22.69
CA PHE A 60 7.75 -0.38 23.91
C PHE A 60 7.60 -1.50 24.93
N ALA A 61 7.59 -1.17 26.22
CA ALA A 61 7.46 -2.14 27.29
C ALA A 61 6.46 -1.67 28.36
N LEU A 62 5.68 -2.62 28.90
CA LEU A 62 4.74 -2.42 29.99
C LEU A 62 4.79 -3.65 30.90
N GLY A 63 5.51 -3.53 32.03
CA GLY A 63 5.84 -4.70 32.85
C GLY A 63 6.70 -5.68 32.04
N PRO A 64 6.35 -6.98 31.96
CA PRO A 64 7.09 -7.97 31.19
C PRO A 64 6.75 -7.95 29.69
N ASP A 65 5.69 -7.25 29.28
CA ASP A 65 5.23 -7.24 27.89
C ASP A 65 6.06 -6.29 27.04
N GLN A 66 6.20 -6.63 25.76
CA GLN A 66 6.89 -5.80 24.77
C GLN A 66 6.10 -5.74 23.46
N VAL A 67 6.22 -4.63 22.72
CA VAL A 67 5.61 -4.52 21.38
C VAL A 67 6.48 -3.75 20.41
N VAL A 68 6.51 -4.20 19.16
CA VAL A 68 7.00 -3.46 18.00
C VAL A 68 5.89 -3.30 16.98
N CYS A 69 5.79 -2.14 16.37
CA CYS A 69 4.75 -1.75 15.42
C CYS A 69 5.33 -0.88 14.32
N ASN A 70 5.16 -1.33 13.07
CA ASN A 70 5.24 -0.48 11.90
C ASN A 70 3.82 -0.03 11.55
N GLY A 71 3.45 1.17 11.97
CA GLY A 71 2.12 1.69 11.74
C GLY A 71 1.89 3.10 12.25
N GLU A 72 0.68 3.57 12.03
CA GLU A 72 0.13 4.84 12.51
C GLU A 72 -1.28 4.56 13.05
N LEU A 73 -1.52 4.91 14.31
CA LEU A 73 -2.83 4.85 14.96
C LEU A 73 -3.51 6.22 14.84
N TYR A 74 -4.60 6.30 14.08
CA TYR A 74 -5.33 7.54 13.88
C TYR A 74 -6.25 7.85 15.07
N GLY A 75 -6.44 9.14 15.38
CA GLY A 75 -7.30 9.55 16.50
C GLY A 75 -6.78 9.16 17.90
N TRP A 76 -5.53 8.71 17.99
CA TRP A 76 -4.92 8.12 19.18
C TRP A 76 -4.91 9.03 20.42
N ARG A 77 -4.88 10.37 20.26
CA ARG A 77 -4.86 11.31 21.40
C ARG A 77 -6.10 11.18 22.30
N ARG A 78 -7.26 10.88 21.72
CA ARG A 78 -8.49 10.61 22.49
C ARG A 78 -8.35 9.32 23.28
N GLN A 79 -7.90 8.25 22.64
CA GLN A 79 -7.69 6.94 23.28
C GLN A 79 -6.64 7.03 24.39
N ARG A 80 -5.58 7.81 24.19
CA ARG A 80 -4.58 8.12 25.21
C ARG A 80 -5.20 8.77 26.44
N ALA A 81 -6.02 9.82 26.26
CA ALA A 81 -6.68 10.47 27.39
C ALA A 81 -7.62 9.52 28.15
N GLU A 82 -8.34 8.65 27.45
CA GLU A 82 -9.20 7.62 28.06
C GLU A 82 -8.38 6.59 28.87
N LEU A 83 -7.20 6.19 28.39
CA LEU A 83 -6.29 5.28 29.09
C LEU A 83 -5.58 5.96 30.28
N GLU A 84 -5.22 7.24 30.16
CA GLU A 84 -4.67 8.03 31.27
C GLU A 84 -5.67 8.12 32.44
N GLN A 85 -6.97 8.27 32.14
CA GLN A 85 -8.02 8.22 33.16
C GLN A 85 -8.15 6.86 33.86
N ARG A 86 -7.71 5.77 33.21
CA ARG A 86 -7.64 4.42 33.80
C ARG A 86 -6.33 4.15 34.56
N GLY A 87 -5.44 5.14 34.63
CA GLY A 87 -4.20 5.07 35.41
C GLY A 87 -2.96 4.69 34.61
N TYR A 88 -3.03 4.60 33.27
CA TYR A 88 -1.85 4.40 32.45
C TYR A 88 -1.02 5.69 32.33
N THR A 89 0.30 5.55 32.31
CA THR A 89 1.24 6.66 32.10
C THR A 89 2.04 6.46 30.83
N PHE A 90 2.14 7.49 30.01
CA PHE A 90 2.86 7.47 28.74
C PHE A 90 4.11 8.35 28.80
N ARG A 91 5.20 7.91 28.18
CA ARG A 91 6.51 8.57 28.25
C ARG A 91 6.96 9.15 26.92
N SER A 92 6.31 8.78 25.82
CA SER A 92 6.63 9.23 24.47
C SER A 92 5.48 10.03 23.83
N GLY A 93 5.77 10.65 22.68
CA GLY A 93 4.78 11.21 21.77
C GLY A 93 4.33 10.25 20.66
N SER A 94 4.73 8.97 20.72
CA SER A 94 4.33 7.98 19.73
C SER A 94 2.94 7.46 20.04
N ASP A 95 2.10 7.50 19.01
CA ASP A 95 0.81 6.83 18.89
C ASP A 95 0.88 5.32 19.27
N CYS A 96 1.94 4.63 18.85
CA CYS A 96 2.12 3.20 19.07
C CYS A 96 2.40 2.79 20.54
N GLU A 97 2.70 3.73 21.45
CA GLU A 97 2.87 3.43 22.89
C GLU A 97 1.56 2.95 23.54
N LEU A 98 0.41 3.25 22.92
CA LEU A 98 -0.92 2.83 23.37
C LEU A 98 -1.18 1.33 23.23
N LEU A 99 -0.40 0.62 22.41
CA LEU A 99 -0.69 -0.77 22.06
C LEU A 99 -0.67 -1.71 23.28
N LEU A 100 0.29 -1.56 24.19
CA LEU A 100 0.36 -2.41 25.39
C LEU A 100 -0.77 -2.10 26.40
N PRO A 101 -1.08 -0.82 26.73
CA PRO A 101 -2.29 -0.50 27.48
C PRO A 101 -3.57 -1.04 26.85
N MET A 102 -3.74 -0.90 25.53
CA MET A 102 -4.89 -1.45 24.80
C MET A 102 -4.96 -2.98 24.90
N TYR A 103 -3.83 -3.67 24.80
CA TYR A 103 -3.76 -5.12 24.99
C TYR A 103 -4.13 -5.54 26.41
N ARG A 104 -3.69 -4.79 27.44
CA ARG A 104 -4.04 -5.08 28.84
C ARG A 104 -5.53 -4.89 29.13
N GLU A 105 -6.16 -3.89 28.51
CA GLU A 105 -7.59 -3.59 28.70
C GLU A 105 -8.52 -4.50 27.89
N TYR A 106 -8.13 -4.85 26.66
CA TYR A 106 -9.01 -5.48 25.69
C TYR A 106 -8.53 -6.85 25.19
N GLY A 107 -7.34 -7.29 25.57
CA GLY A 107 -6.72 -8.50 25.03
C GLY A 107 -6.65 -8.45 23.49
N LEU A 108 -6.96 -9.58 22.84
CA LEU A 108 -6.95 -9.69 21.38
C LEU A 108 -8.10 -8.92 20.70
N ASP A 109 -9.15 -8.54 21.44
CA ASP A 109 -10.24 -7.71 20.90
C ASP A 109 -9.79 -6.28 20.59
N MET A 110 -8.58 -5.88 21.04
CA MET A 110 -8.00 -4.58 20.72
C MET A 110 -7.93 -4.35 19.20
N PHE A 111 -7.64 -5.39 18.41
CA PHE A 111 -7.40 -5.23 16.97
C PHE A 111 -8.63 -4.73 16.21
N ALA A 112 -9.83 -5.15 16.63
CA ALA A 112 -11.08 -4.67 16.05
C ALA A 112 -11.45 -3.24 16.48
N ARG A 113 -10.70 -2.65 17.43
CA ARG A 113 -10.95 -1.30 17.98
C ARG A 113 -9.96 -0.25 17.46
N LEU A 114 -8.90 -0.67 16.77
CA LEU A 114 -7.88 0.23 16.24
C LEU A 114 -8.35 0.86 14.92
N ASP A 115 -8.47 2.18 14.88
CA ASP A 115 -8.48 2.96 13.64
C ASP A 115 -7.03 3.23 13.25
N ALA A 116 -6.40 2.30 12.54
CA ALA A 116 -4.96 2.31 12.32
C ALA A 116 -4.54 1.59 11.04
N GLU A 117 -3.41 2.04 10.50
CA GLU A 117 -2.63 1.31 9.49
C GLU A 117 -1.43 0.70 10.22
N PHE A 118 -1.38 -0.62 10.39
CA PHE A 118 -0.37 -1.26 11.24
C PHE A 118 0.02 -2.68 10.83
N ALA A 119 1.27 -3.01 11.11
CA ALA A 119 1.77 -4.36 11.30
C ALA A 119 2.51 -4.36 12.63
N LEU A 120 2.19 -5.30 13.53
CA LEU A 120 2.81 -5.35 14.85
C LEU A 120 3.14 -6.77 15.29
N ILE A 121 4.08 -6.86 16.23
CA ILE A 121 4.44 -8.07 16.96
C ILE A 121 4.52 -7.69 18.44
N LEU A 122 3.67 -8.32 19.24
CA LEU A 122 3.56 -8.19 20.68
C LEU A 122 4.07 -9.48 21.34
N TYR A 123 4.75 -9.32 22.46
CA TYR A 123 5.17 -10.38 23.35
C TYR A 123 4.48 -10.21 24.70
N ASP A 124 3.68 -11.20 25.08
CA ASP A 124 3.09 -11.34 26.42
C ASP A 124 4.10 -12.09 27.29
N GLY A 125 4.71 -11.36 28.23
CA GLY A 125 5.78 -11.90 29.05
C GLY A 125 5.31 -12.75 30.23
N GLU A 126 4.02 -12.67 30.60
CA GLU A 126 3.43 -13.55 31.61
C GLU A 126 3.13 -14.93 31.03
N ALA A 127 2.63 -14.96 29.79
CA ALA A 127 2.33 -16.21 29.09
C ALA A 127 3.54 -16.80 28.34
N ASP A 128 4.61 -16.02 28.14
CA ASP A 128 5.73 -16.30 27.24
C ASP A 128 5.24 -16.61 25.80
N GLU A 129 4.35 -15.76 25.29
CA GLU A 129 3.66 -15.96 24.01
C GLU A 129 3.78 -14.74 23.10
N TYR A 130 3.71 -14.98 21.79
CA TYR A 130 3.71 -13.91 20.80
C TYR A 130 2.35 -13.75 20.14
N VAL A 131 2.01 -12.49 19.84
CA VAL A 131 0.90 -12.11 18.98
C VAL A 131 1.46 -11.29 17.83
N ALA A 132 1.20 -11.70 16.59
CA ALA A 132 1.50 -10.88 15.41
C ALA A 132 0.18 -10.45 14.77
N ALA A 133 0.05 -9.22 14.31
CA ALA A 133 -1.20 -8.74 13.73
C ALA A 133 -0.96 -7.72 12.61
N ARG A 134 -1.92 -7.66 11.69
CA ARG A 134 -1.88 -6.78 10.52
C ARG A 134 -3.22 -6.09 10.33
N ASP A 135 -3.20 -4.85 9.88
CA ASP A 135 -4.39 -4.02 9.65
C ASP A 135 -5.40 -4.66 8.67
N PRO A 136 -6.68 -4.25 8.72
CA PRO A 136 -7.76 -4.91 7.98
C PRO A 136 -7.61 -4.95 6.45
N ILE A 137 -6.90 -3.98 5.87
CA ILE A 137 -6.71 -3.84 4.42
C ILE A 137 -5.34 -4.40 3.99
N GLY A 138 -4.38 -4.43 4.91
CA GLY A 138 -3.01 -4.85 4.67
C GLY A 138 -2.11 -3.71 4.19
N ILE A 139 -2.43 -2.48 4.59
CA ILE A 139 -1.70 -1.25 4.24
C ILE A 139 -0.25 -1.33 4.69
N ARG A 140 -0.01 -1.76 5.94
CA ARG A 140 1.34 -2.02 6.43
C ARG A 140 1.69 -3.49 6.17
N PRO A 141 2.91 -3.77 5.68
CA PRO A 141 3.29 -5.12 5.30
C PRO A 141 3.77 -5.93 6.50
N LEU A 142 3.43 -7.22 6.47
CA LEU A 142 3.96 -8.23 7.37
C LEU A 142 4.04 -9.55 6.61
N PHE A 143 5.11 -10.28 6.82
CA PHE A 143 5.41 -11.60 6.24
C PHE A 143 5.77 -12.55 7.37
N TYR A 144 5.59 -13.83 7.12
CA TYR A 144 5.99 -14.88 8.05
C TYR A 144 6.59 -16.07 7.32
N GLY A 145 7.33 -16.89 8.06
CA GLY A 145 7.86 -18.17 7.64
C GLY A 145 8.34 -18.96 8.85
N CYS A 146 8.61 -20.25 8.69
CA CYS A 146 9.18 -21.07 9.76
C CYS A 146 10.70 -21.12 9.62
N ASP A 147 11.40 -20.95 10.74
CA ASP A 147 12.83 -21.25 10.82
C ASP A 147 13.00 -22.80 10.81
N PRO A 148 13.88 -23.37 9.96
CA PRO A 148 14.18 -24.81 9.99
C PRO A 148 14.62 -25.33 11.36
N ASP A 149 15.26 -24.47 12.17
CA ASP A 149 15.74 -24.81 13.51
C ASP A 149 14.63 -24.70 14.59
N GLY A 150 13.43 -24.23 14.21
CA GLY A 150 12.25 -24.13 15.07
C GLY A 150 11.68 -22.72 15.22
N GLY A 151 10.35 -22.61 15.33
CA GLY A 151 9.65 -21.34 15.57
C GLY A 151 9.22 -20.60 14.31
N ILE A 152 8.30 -19.66 14.50
CA ILE A 152 7.81 -18.79 13.43
C ILE A 152 8.57 -17.46 13.47
N LEU A 153 8.92 -16.97 12.29
CA LEU A 153 9.55 -15.68 12.09
C LEU A 153 8.53 -14.72 11.48
N PHE A 154 8.55 -13.47 11.92
CA PHE A 154 7.75 -12.38 11.36
C PHE A 154 8.67 -11.25 10.91
N ALA A 155 8.36 -10.62 9.79
CA ALA A 155 9.12 -9.46 9.29
C ALA A 155 8.28 -8.52 8.42
N SER A 156 8.61 -7.23 8.40
CA SER A 156 7.93 -6.25 7.54
C SER A 156 8.05 -6.59 6.04
N GLU A 157 9.19 -7.12 5.61
CA GLU A 157 9.42 -7.47 4.20
C GLU A 157 9.95 -8.89 4.04
N ALA A 158 9.49 -9.58 2.99
CA ALA A 158 9.96 -10.93 2.66
C ALA A 158 11.49 -11.05 2.55
N LYS A 159 12.20 -10.00 2.07
CA LYS A 159 13.66 -10.02 1.91
C LYS A 159 14.40 -10.27 3.22
N GLN A 160 13.77 -9.92 4.34
CA GLN A 160 14.31 -10.16 5.68
C GLN A 160 14.35 -11.67 6.00
N LEU A 161 13.39 -12.44 5.48
CA LEU A 161 13.24 -13.87 5.73
C LEU A 161 13.90 -14.77 4.67
N VAL A 162 14.32 -14.21 3.52
CA VAL A 162 14.98 -14.98 2.45
C VAL A 162 16.24 -15.69 2.99
N GLY A 163 16.32 -17.00 2.78
CA GLY A 163 17.42 -17.84 3.28
C GLY A 163 17.34 -18.19 4.77
N LEU A 164 16.36 -17.65 5.51
CA LEU A 164 16.05 -18.06 6.88
C LEU A 164 14.84 -19.00 6.93
N CYS A 165 13.91 -18.87 5.99
CA CYS A 165 12.72 -19.71 5.88
C CYS A 165 12.71 -20.47 4.57
N GLU A 166 12.26 -21.73 4.60
CA GLU A 166 12.03 -22.52 3.38
C GLU A 166 10.90 -21.90 2.54
N GLN A 167 9.80 -21.54 3.20
CA GLN A 167 8.66 -20.87 2.59
C GLN A 167 8.34 -19.58 3.35
N ILE A 168 8.21 -18.49 2.59
CA ILE A 168 7.76 -17.20 3.07
C ILE A 168 6.36 -16.95 2.53
N LEU A 169 5.46 -16.44 3.37
CA LEU A 169 4.11 -16.07 3.00
C LEU A 169 3.78 -14.67 3.51
N PRO A 170 2.99 -13.89 2.76
CA PRO A 170 2.45 -12.65 3.30
C PRO A 170 1.51 -12.97 4.47
N PHE A 171 1.63 -12.22 5.55
CA PHE A 171 0.71 -12.31 6.68
C PHE A 171 -0.67 -11.79 6.24
N PRO A 172 -1.76 -12.53 6.47
CA PRO A 172 -3.07 -12.17 5.93
C PRO A 172 -3.62 -10.87 6.55
N PRO A 173 -4.16 -9.92 5.76
CA PRO A 173 -4.80 -8.70 6.26
C PRO A 173 -5.97 -8.96 7.19
N GLY A 174 -6.19 -8.10 8.18
CA GLY A 174 -7.29 -8.22 9.13
C GLY A 174 -7.24 -9.47 10.00
N HIS A 175 -6.05 -10.02 10.20
CA HIS A 175 -5.82 -11.17 11.08
C HIS A 175 -4.84 -10.82 12.19
N TYR A 176 -4.93 -11.58 13.27
CA TYR A 176 -3.82 -11.80 14.18
C TYR A 176 -3.42 -13.28 14.18
N TRP A 177 -2.17 -13.56 14.51
CA TRP A 177 -1.63 -14.87 14.80
C TRP A 177 -1.42 -14.97 16.30
N TYR A 178 -1.93 -16.04 16.91
CA TYR A 178 -1.71 -16.35 18.32
C TYR A 178 -1.73 -17.86 18.51
N ARG A 179 -0.74 -18.42 19.21
CA ARG A 179 -0.65 -19.87 19.53
C ARG A 179 -0.84 -20.77 18.30
N GLY A 180 -0.15 -20.44 17.20
CA GLY A 180 -0.18 -21.24 15.98
C GLY A 180 -1.41 -21.06 15.09
N ARG A 181 -2.32 -20.13 15.42
CA ARG A 181 -3.56 -19.91 14.66
C ARG A 181 -3.67 -18.49 14.15
N PHE A 182 -4.05 -18.35 12.88
CA PHE A 182 -4.51 -17.09 12.31
C PHE A 182 -6.01 -16.93 12.57
N VAL A 183 -6.40 -15.80 13.15
CA VAL A 183 -7.80 -15.45 13.40
C VAL A 183 -8.12 -14.13 12.71
N ARG A 184 -9.12 -14.14 11.82
CA ARG A 184 -9.61 -12.93 11.16
C ARG A 184 -10.44 -12.13 12.15
N TYR A 185 -10.03 -10.89 12.43
CA TYR A 185 -10.78 -9.97 13.30
C TYR A 185 -11.56 -8.92 12.49
N ALA A 186 -11.23 -8.69 11.21
CA ALA A 186 -11.93 -7.73 10.34
C ALA A 186 -11.93 -8.15 8.86
N ASN A 187 -12.98 -7.74 8.14
CA ASN A 187 -13.08 -7.85 6.68
C ASN A 187 -13.80 -6.63 6.07
N PRO A 188 -13.10 -5.52 5.82
CA PRO A 188 -13.73 -4.32 5.27
C PRO A 188 -14.20 -4.50 3.82
N ALA A 189 -13.71 -5.53 3.10
CA ALA A 189 -14.23 -5.89 1.80
C ALA A 189 -15.69 -6.39 1.87
N ARG A 190 -16.10 -7.00 3.00
CA ARG A 190 -17.44 -7.56 3.20
C ARG A 190 -18.02 -7.10 4.55
N PRO A 191 -18.46 -5.83 4.67
CA PRO A 191 -18.90 -5.24 5.94
C PRO A 191 -20.21 -5.83 6.50
N GLY A 192 -20.81 -6.85 5.87
CA GLY A 192 -22.00 -7.57 6.36
C GLY A 192 -23.31 -6.77 6.36
N LEU A 193 -23.24 -5.45 6.14
CA LEU A 193 -24.36 -4.53 6.08
C LEU A 193 -24.58 -4.05 4.64
N SER A 194 -25.83 -4.11 4.17
CA SER A 194 -26.26 -3.45 2.93
C SER A 194 -27.03 -2.18 3.29
N ARG A 195 -26.70 -1.07 2.62
CA ARG A 195 -27.36 0.22 2.79
C ARG A 195 -28.30 0.49 1.62
N SER A 196 -29.47 1.03 1.94
CA SER A 196 -30.50 1.44 0.96
C SER A 196 -30.66 2.97 0.91
N ASP A 197 -29.58 3.70 1.18
CA ASP A 197 -29.56 5.17 1.14
C ASP A 197 -29.77 5.66 -0.31
N ASP A 198 -30.41 6.82 -0.50
CA ASP A 198 -30.56 7.41 -1.83
C ASP A 198 -29.25 8.01 -2.37
N MET A 199 -29.22 8.36 -3.66
CA MET A 199 -28.01 8.86 -4.34
C MET A 199 -27.39 10.07 -3.64
N ASP A 200 -28.20 11.03 -3.21
CA ASP A 200 -27.70 12.29 -2.62
C ASP A 200 -27.13 12.03 -1.22
N THR A 201 -27.80 11.20 -0.41
CA THR A 201 -27.31 10.76 0.90
C THR A 201 -26.01 9.98 0.76
N VAL A 202 -25.91 9.07 -0.21
CA VAL A 202 -24.68 8.32 -0.49
C VAL A 202 -23.54 9.25 -0.91
N CYS A 203 -23.82 10.20 -1.82
CA CYS A 203 -22.84 11.19 -2.27
C CYS A 203 -22.32 12.03 -1.09
N GLN A 204 -23.21 12.53 -0.24
CA GLN A 204 -22.84 13.33 0.93
C GLN A 204 -21.97 12.54 1.91
N ASN A 205 -22.34 11.29 2.21
CA ASN A 205 -21.56 10.45 3.11
C ASN A 205 -20.18 10.09 2.53
N ILE A 206 -20.07 9.80 1.22
CA ILE A 206 -18.78 9.57 0.56
C ILE A 206 -17.90 10.82 0.65
N HIS A 207 -18.47 11.99 0.37
CA HIS A 207 -17.79 13.27 0.46
C HIS A 207 -17.24 13.51 1.88
N ASP A 208 -18.11 13.42 2.89
CA ASP A 208 -17.75 13.74 4.28
C ASP A 208 -16.75 12.73 4.86
N LYS A 209 -16.94 11.43 4.56
CA LYS A 209 -16.02 10.38 5.03
C LYS A 209 -14.66 10.48 4.38
N LEU A 210 -14.56 10.81 3.09
CA LEU A 210 -13.25 10.99 2.46
C LEU A 210 -12.54 12.23 3.03
N ILE A 211 -13.28 13.31 3.33
CA ILE A 211 -12.70 14.48 4.00
C ILE A 211 -12.15 14.11 5.37
N ALA A 212 -12.93 13.40 6.19
CA ALA A 212 -12.48 12.92 7.50
C ALA A 212 -11.29 11.96 7.40
N ALA A 213 -11.26 11.11 6.37
CA ALA A 213 -10.17 10.19 6.08
C ALA A 213 -8.86 10.90 5.71
N VAL A 214 -8.94 12.01 4.97
CA VAL A 214 -7.78 12.87 4.67
C VAL A 214 -7.36 13.62 5.94
N ASP A 215 -8.29 14.27 6.64
CA ASP A 215 -8.02 15.06 7.84
C ASP A 215 -7.23 14.27 8.90
N LYS A 216 -7.70 13.07 9.25
CA LYS A 216 -7.00 12.22 10.24
C LYS A 216 -5.58 11.83 9.82
N ARG A 217 -5.29 11.81 8.51
CA ARG A 217 -3.98 11.46 7.92
C ARG A 217 -3.07 12.67 7.72
N LEU A 218 -3.52 13.88 8.04
CA LEU A 218 -2.67 15.08 8.07
C LEU A 218 -1.93 15.23 9.41
N ASP A 219 -2.28 14.45 10.42
CA ASP A 219 -1.64 14.46 11.75
C ASP A 219 -0.25 13.83 11.69
N ALA A 220 0.81 14.64 11.63
CA ALA A 220 2.20 14.21 11.63
C ALA A 220 3.10 15.29 12.25
N ASP A 221 4.07 14.90 13.08
CA ASP A 221 5.13 15.83 13.54
C ASP A 221 6.20 16.06 12.46
N ALA A 222 6.23 15.22 11.43
CA ALA A 222 7.20 15.26 10.33
C ALA A 222 6.62 15.92 9.05
N PRO A 223 7.48 16.43 8.14
CA PRO A 223 7.01 17.12 6.94
C PRO A 223 6.22 16.23 5.98
N LEU A 224 5.03 16.72 5.59
CA LEU A 224 4.13 16.09 4.61
C LEU A 224 4.47 16.48 3.17
N GLY A 225 4.14 15.58 2.24
CA GLY A 225 4.07 15.78 0.81
C GLY A 225 2.96 14.94 0.18
N PHE A 226 2.68 15.18 -1.11
CA PHE A 226 1.54 14.58 -1.79
C PHE A 226 1.93 14.12 -3.20
N LEU A 227 1.53 12.91 -3.58
CA LEU A 227 1.64 12.47 -4.97
C LEU A 227 0.43 13.00 -5.76
N LEU A 228 0.67 13.75 -6.83
CA LEU A 228 -0.35 14.37 -7.67
C LEU A 228 -0.15 13.97 -9.13
N SER A 229 -0.94 13.01 -9.60
CA SER A 229 -0.89 12.58 -11.00
C SER A 229 -1.80 13.41 -11.93
N GLY A 230 -2.68 14.25 -11.39
CA GLY A 230 -3.74 14.89 -12.18
C GLY A 230 -4.88 13.94 -12.60
N GLY A 231 -4.88 12.70 -12.07
CA GLY A 231 -6.05 11.84 -12.06
C GLY A 231 -7.04 12.26 -10.95
N LEU A 232 -8.28 11.77 -11.04
CA LEU A 232 -9.36 12.11 -10.08
C LEU A 232 -8.93 11.92 -8.62
N ASP A 233 -8.35 10.78 -8.30
CA ASP A 233 -8.18 10.33 -6.91
C ASP A 233 -7.09 11.10 -6.17
N SER A 234 -5.90 11.18 -6.77
CA SER A 234 -4.78 11.95 -6.22
C SER A 234 -5.13 13.45 -6.15
N SER A 235 -5.86 13.97 -7.13
CA SER A 235 -6.31 15.36 -7.13
C SER A 235 -7.32 15.63 -6.01
N LEU A 236 -8.27 14.74 -5.74
CA LEU A 236 -9.21 14.87 -4.61
C LEU A 236 -8.46 14.88 -3.28
N VAL A 237 -7.53 13.96 -3.06
CA VAL A 237 -6.71 13.93 -1.82
C VAL A 237 -5.94 15.26 -1.65
N CYS A 238 -5.30 15.74 -2.72
CA CYS A 238 -4.55 17.00 -2.69
C CYS A 238 -5.47 18.21 -2.44
N ALA A 239 -6.63 18.29 -3.10
CA ALA A 239 -7.56 19.39 -2.96
C ALA A 239 -8.18 19.46 -1.55
N ILE A 240 -8.60 18.32 -1.00
CA ILE A 240 -9.09 18.22 0.37
C ILE A 240 -8.00 18.67 1.35
N ALA A 241 -6.78 18.16 1.21
CA ALA A 241 -5.67 18.50 2.09
C ALA A 241 -5.30 19.99 2.02
N ALA A 242 -5.21 20.55 0.80
CA ALA A 242 -4.93 21.98 0.61
C ALA A 242 -6.00 22.86 1.28
N ARG A 243 -7.28 22.48 1.14
CA ARG A 243 -8.40 23.19 1.78
C ARG A 243 -8.32 23.12 3.30
N LEU A 244 -8.11 21.93 3.87
CA LEU A 244 -8.06 21.72 5.32
C LEU A 244 -6.87 22.43 5.96
N LEU A 245 -5.70 22.41 5.32
CA LEU A 245 -4.48 23.02 5.85
C LEU A 245 -4.45 24.54 5.68
N GLY A 246 -5.22 25.10 4.74
CA GLY A 246 -5.27 26.55 4.48
C GLY A 246 -3.93 27.16 4.05
N LYS A 247 -2.99 26.34 3.56
CA LYS A 247 -1.65 26.73 3.11
C LYS A 247 -1.22 25.90 1.89
N PRO A 248 -0.28 26.39 1.06
CA PRO A 248 0.29 25.61 -0.03
C PRO A 248 0.83 24.27 0.46
N ILE A 249 0.39 23.18 -0.19
CA ILE A 249 0.93 21.84 0.00
C ILE A 249 2.01 21.55 -1.04
N ARG A 250 2.96 20.68 -0.72
CA ARG A 250 4.02 20.26 -1.65
C ARG A 250 3.57 19.03 -2.44
N THR A 251 3.47 19.15 -3.75
CA THR A 251 2.94 18.09 -4.63
C THR A 251 3.99 17.64 -5.65
N PHE A 252 3.98 16.35 -5.96
CA PHE A 252 4.97 15.73 -6.86
C PHE A 252 4.26 14.92 -7.95
N ALA A 253 4.65 15.15 -9.20
CA ALA A 253 4.25 14.37 -10.35
C ALA A 253 5.48 13.80 -11.06
N ILE A 254 5.30 12.72 -11.82
CA ILE A 254 6.37 12.13 -12.62
C ILE A 254 5.88 11.84 -14.04
N GLY A 255 6.75 12.02 -15.03
CA GLY A 255 6.47 11.70 -16.42
C GLY A 255 7.72 11.42 -17.24
N MET A 256 7.54 10.73 -18.36
CA MET A 256 8.58 10.53 -19.37
C MET A 256 8.94 11.85 -20.05
N ASP A 257 10.21 11.99 -20.45
CA ASP A 257 10.74 13.14 -21.18
C ASP A 257 10.07 13.40 -22.54
N THR A 258 9.51 12.36 -23.17
CA THR A 258 8.99 12.42 -24.55
C THR A 258 7.47 12.53 -24.65
N ASP A 259 6.71 11.92 -23.74
CA ASP A 259 5.26 11.75 -23.92
C ASP A 259 4.45 11.72 -22.62
N ALA A 260 4.89 12.45 -21.59
CA ALA A 260 4.18 12.54 -20.32
C ALA A 260 2.76 13.14 -20.43
N ILE A 261 1.75 12.27 -20.37
CA ILE A 261 0.34 12.67 -20.47
C ILE A 261 -0.15 13.34 -19.18
N ASP A 262 0.25 12.83 -18.01
CA ASP A 262 -0.30 13.27 -16.73
C ASP A 262 0.23 14.62 -16.23
N LEU A 263 1.46 15.00 -16.59
CA LEU A 263 2.07 16.23 -16.10
C LEU A 263 1.22 17.48 -16.41
N LYS A 264 0.58 17.54 -17.59
CA LYS A 264 -0.31 18.67 -17.93
C LYS A 264 -1.50 18.78 -16.98
N TYR A 265 -2.05 17.65 -16.53
CA TYR A 265 -3.20 17.62 -15.63
C TYR A 265 -2.79 17.80 -14.17
N ALA A 266 -1.64 17.24 -13.77
CA ALA A 266 -1.05 17.47 -12.45
C ALA A 266 -0.78 18.96 -12.24
N ARG A 267 -0.18 19.63 -13.24
CA ARG A 267 0.06 21.07 -13.22
C ARG A 267 -1.23 21.89 -13.09
N LYS A 268 -2.28 21.52 -13.84
CA LYS A 268 -3.59 22.17 -13.75
C LYS A 268 -4.21 22.03 -12.36
N ALA A 269 -4.23 20.82 -11.81
CA ALA A 269 -4.73 20.57 -10.47
C ALA A 269 -3.91 21.33 -9.41
N ALA A 270 -2.58 21.33 -9.53
CA ALA A 270 -1.69 22.06 -8.63
C ALA A 270 -1.92 23.57 -8.66
N GLN A 271 -2.06 24.16 -9.85
CA GLN A 271 -2.37 25.58 -10.02
C GLN A 271 -3.73 25.94 -9.41
N PHE A 272 -4.74 25.09 -9.61
CA PHE A 272 -6.08 25.31 -9.07
C PHE A 272 -6.08 25.34 -7.53
N ILE A 273 -5.35 24.42 -6.89
CA ILE A 273 -5.29 24.31 -5.42
C ILE A 273 -4.19 25.19 -4.78
N GLY A 274 -3.40 25.90 -5.58
CA GLY A 274 -2.28 26.73 -5.09
C GLY A 274 -1.14 25.93 -4.44
N ALA A 275 -0.83 24.74 -4.96
CA ALA A 275 0.24 23.89 -4.44
C ALA A 275 1.65 24.34 -4.90
N ASP A 276 2.66 24.05 -4.08
CA ASP A 276 4.06 24.08 -4.46
C ASP A 276 4.40 22.78 -5.21
N HIS A 277 4.44 22.86 -6.55
CA HIS A 277 4.43 21.71 -7.44
C HIS A 277 5.80 21.41 -8.05
N THR A 278 6.23 20.16 -7.94
CA THR A 278 7.45 19.64 -8.56
C THR A 278 7.12 18.55 -9.57
N GLU A 279 7.64 18.69 -10.80
CA GLU A 279 7.55 17.67 -11.84
C GLU A 279 8.91 16.95 -11.97
N VAL A 280 8.89 15.63 -11.85
CA VAL A 280 10.06 14.76 -12.04
C VAL A 280 10.01 14.22 -13.46
N ILE A 281 11.08 14.46 -14.24
CA ILE A 281 11.21 13.95 -15.60
C ILE A 281 12.16 12.77 -15.61
N ILE A 282 11.77 11.67 -16.25
CA ILE A 282 12.58 10.46 -16.39
C ILE A 282 12.75 10.06 -17.85
N THR A 283 13.85 9.37 -18.13
CA THR A 283 14.19 8.85 -19.45
C THR A 283 14.02 7.33 -19.52
N ARG A 284 14.07 6.77 -20.74
CA ARG A 284 14.15 5.32 -20.96
C ARG A 284 15.28 4.66 -20.17
N ASP A 285 16.45 5.29 -20.11
CA ASP A 285 17.62 4.74 -19.42
C ASP A 285 17.39 4.69 -17.90
N ASP A 286 16.73 5.70 -17.33
CA ASP A 286 16.33 5.70 -15.91
C ASP A 286 15.39 4.53 -15.61
N VAL A 287 14.39 4.31 -16.47
CA VAL A 287 13.40 3.22 -16.37
C VAL A 287 14.09 1.86 -16.38
N ILE A 288 14.95 1.61 -17.37
CA ILE A 288 15.65 0.32 -17.52
C ILE A 288 16.63 0.10 -16.36
N ALA A 289 17.39 1.12 -15.97
CA ALA A 289 18.36 1.02 -14.88
C ALA A 289 17.70 0.80 -13.51
N ALA A 290 16.47 1.30 -13.31
CA ALA A 290 15.72 1.11 -12.08
C ALA A 290 15.12 -0.29 -11.94
N LEU A 291 14.83 -0.98 -13.04
CA LEU A 291 14.03 -2.20 -13.04
C LEU A 291 14.52 -3.29 -12.05
N PRO A 292 15.81 -3.68 -11.99
CA PRO A 292 16.26 -4.69 -11.02
C PRO A 292 16.06 -4.26 -9.57
N LYS A 293 16.27 -2.96 -9.27
CA LYS A 293 16.08 -2.40 -7.92
C LYS A 293 14.62 -2.37 -7.52
N VAL A 294 13.74 -2.06 -8.47
CA VAL A 294 12.28 -2.06 -8.27
C VAL A 294 11.79 -3.47 -7.96
N VAL A 295 12.18 -4.48 -8.75
CA VAL A 295 11.81 -5.89 -8.48
C VAL A 295 12.34 -6.35 -7.12
N ALA A 296 13.60 -6.02 -6.78
CA ALA A 296 14.19 -6.33 -5.48
C ALA A 296 13.49 -5.61 -4.31
N ALA A 297 12.99 -4.40 -4.51
CA ALA A 297 12.28 -3.64 -3.49
C ALA A 297 10.88 -4.22 -3.24
N LEU A 298 10.14 -4.53 -4.31
CA LEU A 298 8.77 -5.01 -4.25
C LEU A 298 8.67 -6.44 -3.72
N GLY A 299 9.54 -7.34 -4.19
CA GLY A 299 9.39 -8.77 -3.95
C GLY A 299 8.17 -9.36 -4.65
N THR A 300 7.95 -8.96 -5.91
CA THR A 300 6.91 -9.51 -6.79
C THR A 300 7.45 -9.70 -8.21
N TRP A 301 6.76 -10.53 -8.99
CA TRP A 301 6.99 -10.73 -10.43
C TRP A 301 5.77 -10.31 -11.28
N ASP A 302 4.78 -9.66 -10.66
CA ASP A 302 3.58 -9.18 -11.34
C ASP A 302 3.87 -8.01 -12.31
N ILE A 303 3.36 -8.13 -13.55
CA ILE A 303 3.62 -7.18 -14.64
C ILE A 303 3.08 -5.78 -14.29
N THR A 304 1.83 -5.71 -13.87
CA THR A 304 1.13 -4.44 -13.61
C THR A 304 1.80 -3.68 -12.47
N THR A 305 2.06 -4.40 -11.38
CA THR A 305 2.69 -3.85 -10.18
C THR A 305 4.08 -3.33 -10.51
N ILE A 306 4.91 -4.09 -11.24
CA ILE A 306 6.27 -3.64 -11.61
C ILE A 306 6.22 -2.41 -12.52
N ARG A 307 5.43 -2.44 -13.60
CA ARG A 307 5.29 -1.29 -14.53
C ARG A 307 4.90 -0.01 -13.78
N ALA A 308 3.86 -0.07 -12.95
CA ALA A 308 3.41 1.10 -12.18
C ALA A 308 4.42 1.52 -11.10
N SER A 309 5.22 0.59 -10.57
CA SER A 309 6.19 0.87 -9.53
C SER A 309 7.43 1.60 -10.02
N VAL A 310 7.85 1.44 -11.29
CA VAL A 310 9.07 2.11 -11.78
C VAL A 310 8.95 3.62 -11.66
N GLY A 311 7.86 4.21 -12.16
CA GLY A 311 7.60 5.64 -12.01
C GLY A 311 7.48 6.06 -10.55
N MET A 312 6.68 5.35 -9.75
CA MET A 312 6.52 5.71 -8.33
C MET A 312 7.86 5.64 -7.56
N TYR A 313 8.68 4.62 -7.80
CA TYR A 313 9.98 4.43 -7.17
C TYR A 313 10.96 5.56 -7.53
N LEU A 314 11.02 5.97 -8.80
CA LEU A 314 11.87 7.06 -9.26
C LEU A 314 11.39 8.43 -8.76
N CYS A 315 10.08 8.64 -8.69
CA CYS A 315 9.50 9.84 -8.07
C CYS A 315 9.88 9.93 -6.59
N CYS A 316 9.71 8.83 -5.83
CA CYS A 316 10.08 8.78 -4.42
C CYS A 316 11.58 8.97 -4.20
N LYS A 317 12.43 8.45 -5.10
CA LYS A 317 13.88 8.72 -5.10
C LYS A 317 14.14 10.22 -5.20
N ALA A 318 13.56 10.88 -6.21
CA ALA A 318 13.75 12.31 -6.43
C ALA A 318 13.28 13.14 -5.23
N ILE A 319 12.12 12.82 -4.65
CA ILE A 319 11.58 13.48 -3.44
C ILE A 319 12.59 13.36 -2.29
N ARG A 320 13.11 12.15 -2.06
CA ARG A 320 14.08 11.90 -0.97
C ARG A 320 15.41 12.62 -1.17
N GLU A 321 15.86 12.74 -2.42
CA GLU A 321 17.14 13.40 -2.75
C GLU A 321 17.06 14.92 -2.72
N THR A 322 15.85 15.50 -2.87
CA THR A 322 15.67 16.96 -3.06
C THR A 322 14.87 17.65 -1.97
N THR A 323 14.25 16.90 -1.04
CA THR A 323 13.36 17.45 -0.02
C THR A 323 13.56 16.81 1.36
N ASP A 324 12.93 17.41 2.38
CA ASP A 324 12.86 16.90 3.75
C ASP A 324 11.57 16.10 4.04
N ILE A 325 10.79 15.76 3.00
CA ILE A 325 9.51 15.05 3.17
C ILE A 325 9.74 13.68 3.81
N ARG A 326 8.85 13.35 4.75
CA ARG A 326 8.87 12.07 5.47
C ARG A 326 7.56 11.31 5.35
N VAL A 327 6.46 11.99 5.03
CA VAL A 327 5.13 11.38 4.84
C VAL A 327 4.58 11.79 3.48
N LEU A 328 4.12 10.82 2.69
CA LEU A 328 3.50 11.00 1.39
C LEU A 328 2.07 10.47 1.40
N LEU A 329 1.12 11.36 1.09
CA LEU A 329 -0.27 10.97 0.84
C LEU A 329 -0.47 10.62 -0.64
N THR A 330 -1.29 9.58 -0.89
CA THR A 330 -1.56 9.08 -2.24
C THR A 330 -3.06 8.79 -2.45
N GLY A 331 -3.48 8.63 -3.70
CA GLY A 331 -4.88 8.31 -4.09
C GLY A 331 -5.16 6.82 -4.33
N GLU A 332 -4.30 5.92 -3.84
CA GLU A 332 -4.47 4.46 -3.99
C GLU A 332 -5.76 3.95 -3.35
N ILE A 333 -6.20 2.72 -3.66
CA ILE A 333 -7.40 2.07 -3.12
C ILE A 333 -8.73 2.58 -3.72
N SER A 334 -8.76 3.78 -4.29
CA SER A 334 -9.98 4.32 -4.91
C SER A 334 -10.50 3.46 -6.07
N ASP A 335 -9.61 2.89 -6.89
CA ASP A 335 -10.02 2.06 -8.05
C ASP A 335 -10.68 0.74 -7.64
N GLU A 336 -10.20 0.15 -6.57
CA GLU A 336 -10.68 -1.12 -6.04
C GLU A 336 -12.10 -0.97 -5.46
N LEU A 337 -12.42 0.23 -4.96
CA LEU A 337 -13.74 0.56 -4.41
C LEU A 337 -14.75 1.02 -5.46
N PHE A 338 -14.31 1.87 -6.41
CA PHE A 338 -15.19 2.55 -7.37
C PHE A 338 -15.03 2.09 -8.82
N GLY A 339 -14.14 1.13 -9.07
CA GLY A 339 -14.00 0.42 -10.32
C GLY A 339 -12.83 0.88 -11.19
N TYR A 340 -12.19 -0.11 -11.82
CA TYR A 340 -11.24 0.08 -12.92
C TYR A 340 -11.95 0.22 -14.27
N LYS A 341 -11.20 0.51 -15.33
CA LYS A 341 -11.77 0.61 -16.68
C LYS A 341 -12.43 -0.69 -17.19
N TYR A 342 -11.93 -1.86 -16.77
CA TYR A 342 -12.56 -3.13 -17.15
C TYR A 342 -13.86 -3.41 -16.37
N THR A 343 -14.12 -2.68 -15.28
CA THR A 343 -15.37 -2.84 -14.51
C THR A 343 -16.59 -2.28 -15.23
N ASP A 344 -16.38 -1.49 -16.29
CA ASP A 344 -17.45 -1.12 -17.23
C ASP A 344 -18.03 -2.33 -17.98
N PHE A 345 -17.29 -3.44 -18.06
CA PHE A 345 -17.75 -4.70 -18.66
C PHE A 345 -18.37 -5.66 -17.63
N ALA A 346 -18.56 -5.24 -16.37
CA ALA A 346 -19.21 -6.08 -15.38
C ALA A 346 -20.64 -6.44 -15.82
N PRO A 347 -21.02 -7.74 -15.85
CA PRO A 347 -22.31 -8.16 -16.40
C PRO A 347 -23.51 -7.76 -15.52
N SER A 348 -23.27 -7.36 -14.27
CA SER A 348 -24.28 -6.88 -13.34
C SER A 348 -23.65 -6.07 -12.22
N PRO A 349 -24.44 -5.26 -11.48
CA PRO A 349 -23.97 -4.60 -10.25
C PRO A 349 -23.39 -5.59 -9.22
N ALA A 350 -23.99 -6.78 -9.10
CA ALA A 350 -23.48 -7.81 -8.20
C ALA A 350 -22.10 -8.35 -8.64
N ALA A 351 -21.86 -8.49 -9.95
CA ALA A 351 -20.56 -8.87 -10.47
C ALA A 351 -19.50 -7.77 -10.25
N PHE A 352 -19.88 -6.49 -10.40
CA PHE A 352 -19.02 -5.36 -10.03
C PHE A 352 -18.63 -5.43 -8.55
N GLN A 353 -19.60 -5.66 -7.66
CA GLN A 353 -19.36 -5.78 -6.23
C GLN A 353 -18.41 -6.93 -5.91
N ALA A 354 -18.66 -8.13 -6.47
CA ALA A 354 -17.80 -9.29 -6.24
C ALA A 354 -16.36 -9.06 -6.70
N GLU A 355 -16.15 -8.31 -7.79
CA GLU A 355 -14.81 -7.90 -8.22
C GLU A 355 -14.20 -6.89 -7.26
N ALA A 356 -14.94 -5.86 -6.82
CA ALA A 356 -14.46 -4.90 -5.83
C ALA A 356 -14.03 -5.59 -4.52
N GLU A 357 -14.84 -6.53 -4.02
CA GLU A 357 -14.51 -7.35 -2.84
C GLU A 357 -13.20 -8.11 -3.02
N LYS A 358 -13.05 -8.80 -4.15
CA LYS A 358 -11.82 -9.52 -4.49
C LYS A 358 -10.62 -8.56 -4.52
N ARG A 359 -10.78 -7.39 -5.14
CA ARG A 359 -9.69 -6.43 -5.29
C ARG A 359 -9.25 -5.85 -3.95
N VAL A 360 -10.20 -5.50 -3.08
CA VAL A 360 -9.89 -5.08 -1.71
C VAL A 360 -9.17 -6.19 -0.93
N GLU A 361 -9.60 -7.45 -1.05
CA GLU A 361 -8.92 -8.58 -0.38
C GLU A 361 -7.51 -8.87 -0.93
N GLU A 362 -7.21 -8.45 -2.17
CA GLU A 362 -5.93 -8.71 -2.84
C GLU A 362 -5.00 -7.47 -2.90
N LEU A 363 -5.45 -6.29 -2.47
CA LEU A 363 -4.71 -5.02 -2.48
C LEU A 363 -3.26 -5.14 -1.99
N TYR A 364 -3.08 -5.87 -0.89
CA TYR A 364 -1.79 -6.04 -0.23
C TYR A 364 -0.73 -6.77 -1.07
N MET A 365 -1.12 -7.42 -2.17
CA MET A 365 -0.23 -8.08 -3.13
C MET A 365 0.11 -7.20 -4.34
N TYR A 366 -0.62 -6.10 -4.55
CA TYR A 366 -0.58 -5.29 -5.76
C TYR A 366 -0.37 -3.81 -5.43
N ASP A 367 -1.42 -2.99 -5.47
CA ASP A 367 -1.35 -1.52 -5.39
C ASP A 367 -0.81 -1.02 -4.05
N VAL A 368 -1.25 -1.60 -2.94
CA VAL A 368 -0.74 -1.27 -1.61
C VAL A 368 0.69 -1.77 -1.41
N LEU A 369 1.06 -2.93 -2.00
CA LEU A 369 2.45 -3.39 -2.02
C LEU A 369 3.33 -2.35 -2.71
N ARG A 370 2.95 -1.90 -3.91
CA ARG A 370 3.66 -0.88 -4.67
C ARG A 370 3.81 0.41 -3.87
N ALA A 371 2.70 0.95 -3.36
CA ALA A 371 2.69 2.21 -2.61
C ALA A 371 3.62 2.16 -1.40
N ASP A 372 3.50 1.12 -0.56
CA ASP A 372 4.38 0.92 0.57
C ASP A 372 5.85 0.82 0.13
N ARG A 373 6.18 -0.09 -0.80
CA ARG A 373 7.58 -0.45 -1.10
C ARG A 373 8.32 0.66 -1.83
N CYS A 374 7.63 1.38 -2.72
CA CYS A 374 8.24 2.49 -3.43
C CYS A 374 8.49 3.68 -2.50
N ILE A 375 7.56 4.00 -1.61
CA ILE A 375 7.70 5.13 -0.69
C ILE A 375 8.68 4.80 0.45
N SER A 376 8.51 3.65 1.10
CA SER A 376 9.38 3.23 2.21
C SER A 376 10.79 2.86 1.77
N GLY A 377 10.98 2.41 0.51
CA GLY A 377 12.29 2.17 -0.08
C GLY A 377 13.19 3.42 -0.10
N TRP A 378 12.59 4.60 0.06
CA TRP A 378 13.26 5.90 0.13
C TRP A 378 13.00 6.64 1.46
N SER A 379 12.83 5.90 2.56
CA SER A 379 12.78 6.45 3.92
C SER A 379 11.63 7.43 4.18
N MET A 380 10.48 7.17 3.56
CA MET A 380 9.24 7.90 3.76
C MET A 380 8.12 6.95 4.22
N GLU A 381 6.99 7.53 4.62
CA GLU A 381 5.75 6.84 4.97
C GLU A 381 4.66 7.11 3.96
N ALA A 382 3.94 6.06 3.56
CA ALA A 382 2.76 6.18 2.72
C ALA A 382 1.51 6.31 3.61
N ARG A 383 0.61 7.22 3.27
CA ARG A 383 -0.75 7.28 3.85
C ARG A 383 -1.78 7.28 2.73
N VAL A 384 -2.82 6.46 2.86
CA VAL A 384 -3.79 6.16 1.80
C VAL A 384 -5.22 6.48 2.29
N PRO A 385 -5.71 7.73 2.14
CA PRO A 385 -7.03 8.13 2.67
C PRO A 385 -8.21 7.30 2.16
N PHE A 386 -8.18 6.81 0.92
CA PHE A 386 -9.22 5.90 0.41
C PHE A 386 -9.20 4.52 1.08
N GLY A 387 -8.12 4.17 1.78
CA GLY A 387 -8.01 2.98 2.64
C GLY A 387 -8.47 3.21 4.08
N ASP A 388 -9.20 4.29 4.34
CA ASP A 388 -9.78 4.50 5.66
C ASP A 388 -10.87 3.48 5.97
N LEU A 389 -10.87 2.90 7.18
CA LEU A 389 -11.81 1.82 7.52
C LEU A 389 -13.27 2.29 7.45
N ASP A 390 -13.60 3.46 7.99
CA ASP A 390 -14.97 3.99 7.96
C ASP A 390 -15.39 4.34 6.52
N PHE A 391 -14.47 4.86 5.71
CA PHE A 391 -14.73 5.12 4.29
C PHE A 391 -14.95 3.83 3.49
N VAL A 392 -14.06 2.86 3.61
CA VAL A 392 -14.12 1.58 2.89
C VAL A 392 -15.37 0.81 3.28
N GLU A 393 -15.64 0.66 4.58
CA GLU A 393 -16.84 -0.03 5.06
C GLU A 393 -18.11 0.63 4.53
N TYR A 394 -18.16 1.97 4.51
CA TYR A 394 -19.30 2.68 3.94
C TYR A 394 -19.47 2.39 2.45
N VAL A 395 -18.42 2.58 1.64
CA VAL A 395 -18.47 2.39 0.17
C VAL A 395 -18.76 0.93 -0.22
N MET A 396 -18.25 -0.03 0.56
CA MET A 396 -18.50 -1.45 0.34
C MET A 396 -19.92 -1.87 0.77
N SER A 397 -20.58 -1.11 1.64
CA SER A 397 -21.99 -1.29 2.03
C SER A 397 -23.01 -0.61 1.09
N VAL A 398 -22.59 0.32 0.23
CA VAL A 398 -23.46 1.01 -0.74
C VAL A 398 -24.03 0.03 -1.77
N ASP A 399 -25.30 0.20 -2.13
CA ASP A 399 -25.94 -0.53 -3.24
C ASP A 399 -25.04 -0.46 -4.50
N PRO A 400 -24.55 -1.61 -5.00
CA PRO A 400 -23.66 -1.61 -6.15
C PRO A 400 -24.28 -1.01 -7.41
N ALA A 401 -25.62 -0.95 -7.53
CA ALA A 401 -26.30 -0.30 -8.65
C ALA A 401 -26.00 1.22 -8.74
N LEU A 402 -25.64 1.85 -7.62
CA LEU A 402 -25.22 3.26 -7.57
C LEU A 402 -23.77 3.45 -8.00
N LYS A 403 -22.93 2.42 -7.86
CA LYS A 403 -21.50 2.44 -8.21
C LYS A 403 -21.23 2.26 -9.70
N VAL A 404 -22.13 1.58 -10.42
CA VAL A 404 -22.00 1.32 -11.86
C VAL A 404 -21.77 2.63 -12.63
N ASN A 405 -20.81 2.61 -13.56
CA ASN A 405 -20.48 3.75 -14.41
C ASN A 405 -21.65 4.10 -15.35
N ARG A 406 -22.28 5.27 -15.14
CA ARG A 406 -23.40 5.78 -15.96
C ARG A 406 -23.01 6.88 -16.96
N CYS A 407 -21.77 7.35 -16.90
CA CYS A 407 -21.32 8.54 -17.64
C CYS A 407 -20.18 8.26 -18.63
N GLY A 408 -19.70 7.01 -18.70
CA GLY A 408 -18.57 6.63 -19.55
C GLY A 408 -17.21 7.18 -19.08
N LYS A 409 -17.13 7.80 -17.90
CA LYS A 409 -15.88 8.35 -17.33
C LYS A 409 -15.27 7.48 -16.22
N GLY A 410 -15.94 6.41 -15.80
CA GLY A 410 -15.56 5.60 -14.63
C GLY A 410 -15.82 6.34 -13.32
N LYS A 411 -15.88 5.61 -12.20
CA LYS A 411 -16.05 6.17 -10.84
C LYS A 411 -17.18 7.20 -10.72
N TYR A 412 -18.31 6.94 -11.37
CA TYR A 412 -19.42 7.89 -11.47
C TYR A 412 -19.86 8.40 -10.09
N LEU A 413 -20.02 7.49 -9.13
CA LEU A 413 -20.46 7.83 -7.77
C LEU A 413 -19.49 8.78 -7.06
N LEU A 414 -18.18 8.52 -7.14
CA LEU A 414 -17.16 9.39 -6.54
C LEU A 414 -17.15 10.79 -7.17
N ARG A 415 -17.27 10.88 -8.51
CA ARG A 415 -17.33 12.18 -9.20
C ARG A 415 -18.55 12.99 -8.79
N ARG A 416 -19.71 12.33 -8.62
CA ARG A 416 -20.93 12.99 -8.15
C ARG A 416 -20.83 13.48 -6.72
N ALA A 417 -20.17 12.73 -5.84
CA ALA A 417 -19.94 13.13 -4.44
C ALA A 417 -19.19 14.46 -4.32
N PHE A 418 -18.34 14.81 -5.29
CA PHE A 418 -17.51 16.02 -5.29
C PHE A 418 -17.89 17.04 -6.37
N GLN A 419 -19.10 16.94 -6.93
CA GLN A 419 -19.52 17.83 -8.02
C GLN A 419 -19.92 19.23 -7.54
N SER A 420 -20.41 19.36 -6.30
CA SER A 420 -21.03 20.59 -5.80
C SER A 420 -20.09 21.51 -5.02
N ASP A 421 -18.94 21.02 -4.55
CA ASP A 421 -18.05 21.75 -3.65
C ASP A 421 -16.89 22.47 -4.36
N ALA A 422 -16.79 22.31 -5.68
CA ALA A 422 -15.77 22.90 -6.54
C ALA A 422 -14.33 22.69 -6.04
N LEU A 423 -14.04 21.55 -5.37
CA LEU A 423 -12.68 21.21 -4.93
C LEU A 423 -11.71 20.98 -6.10
N LEU A 424 -12.23 20.63 -7.27
CA LEU A 424 -11.46 20.42 -8.48
C LEU A 424 -12.12 21.17 -9.65
N PRO A 425 -11.34 21.57 -10.67
CA PRO A 425 -11.92 22.07 -11.91
C PRO A 425 -12.62 20.91 -12.65
N ASP A 426 -13.72 21.22 -13.34
CA ASP A 426 -14.53 20.22 -14.06
C ASP A 426 -13.71 19.35 -15.03
N GLU A 427 -12.68 19.93 -15.65
CA GLU A 427 -11.78 19.23 -16.56
C GLU A 427 -10.95 18.11 -15.89
N ILE A 428 -10.75 18.18 -14.57
CA ILE A 428 -10.11 17.12 -13.78
C ILE A 428 -11.19 16.20 -13.20
N LEU A 429 -12.24 16.78 -12.60
CA LEU A 429 -13.32 16.03 -11.97
C LEU A 429 -14.04 15.08 -12.94
N TRP A 430 -14.14 15.44 -14.22
CA TRP A 430 -14.81 14.64 -15.27
C TRP A 430 -13.85 14.11 -16.34
N ARG A 431 -12.54 14.15 -16.09
CA ARG A 431 -11.51 13.57 -16.98
C ARG A 431 -11.72 12.06 -17.14
N GLU A 432 -11.45 11.55 -18.34
CA GLU A 432 -11.39 10.09 -18.55
C GLU A 432 -10.27 9.42 -17.77
N LYS A 433 -10.52 8.18 -17.34
CA LYS A 433 -9.55 7.38 -16.59
C LYS A 433 -8.38 6.95 -17.48
N ALA A 434 -7.16 7.24 -17.04
CA ALA A 434 -5.92 6.66 -17.53
C ALA A 434 -5.27 5.77 -16.44
N ALA A 435 -4.63 4.67 -16.83
CA ALA A 435 -3.89 3.82 -15.90
C ALA A 435 -2.51 4.43 -15.60
N PHE A 436 -2.01 4.30 -14.36
CA PHE A 436 -0.81 5.01 -13.91
C PHE A 436 0.41 4.79 -14.82
N SER A 437 0.74 3.55 -15.18
CA SER A 437 1.89 3.26 -16.06
C SER A 437 1.74 3.85 -17.45
N ASP A 438 0.51 4.02 -17.92
CA ASP A 438 0.23 4.62 -19.23
C ASP A 438 0.27 6.14 -19.18
N ALA A 439 -0.07 6.69 -18.01
CA ALA A 439 -0.21 8.11 -17.80
C ALA A 439 1.14 8.81 -17.49
N VAL A 440 2.10 8.07 -16.91
CA VAL A 440 3.52 8.48 -16.82
C VAL A 440 4.11 8.75 -18.21
N GLY A 441 3.74 7.93 -19.20
CA GLY A 441 4.14 8.06 -20.60
C GLY A 441 3.87 6.75 -21.33
N HIS A 442 3.34 6.82 -22.55
CA HIS A 442 3.04 5.62 -23.30
C HIS A 442 4.30 4.81 -23.61
N SER A 443 5.38 5.54 -23.92
CA SER A 443 6.75 5.09 -24.16
C SER A 443 7.28 4.15 -23.08
N MET A 444 7.04 4.40 -21.78
CA MET A 444 7.62 3.60 -20.69
C MET A 444 7.27 2.11 -20.79
N VAL A 445 6.02 1.79 -21.11
CA VAL A 445 5.55 0.41 -21.27
C VAL A 445 6.17 -0.23 -22.52
N ASP A 446 6.28 0.53 -23.60
CA ASP A 446 6.87 0.05 -24.85
C ASP A 446 8.37 -0.17 -24.72
N ASP A 447 9.07 0.70 -23.98
CA ASP A 447 10.49 0.59 -23.63
C ASP A 447 10.77 -0.70 -22.83
N LEU A 448 9.95 -0.99 -21.82
CA LEU A 448 10.06 -2.21 -21.01
C LEU A 448 9.83 -3.48 -21.86
N LYS A 449 8.83 -3.45 -22.74
CA LYS A 449 8.55 -4.55 -23.67
C LYS A 449 9.69 -4.77 -24.66
N GLU A 450 10.23 -3.69 -25.22
CA GLU A 450 11.35 -3.76 -26.16
C GLU A 450 12.61 -4.28 -25.46
N TYR A 451 12.92 -3.76 -24.28
CA TYR A 451 14.04 -4.24 -23.47
C TYR A 451 13.92 -5.73 -23.18
N ALA A 452 12.74 -6.21 -22.77
CA ALA A 452 12.48 -7.64 -22.56
C ALA A 452 12.62 -8.47 -23.85
N ARG A 453 12.18 -7.94 -25.01
CA ARG A 453 12.38 -8.61 -26.30
C ARG A 453 13.86 -8.76 -26.65
N ALA A 454 14.68 -7.76 -26.36
CA ALA A 454 16.11 -7.81 -26.59
C ALA A 454 16.83 -8.83 -25.69
N GLN A 455 16.29 -9.17 -24.52
CA GLN A 455 16.91 -10.14 -23.60
C GLN A 455 16.70 -11.61 -24.00
N TYR A 456 15.63 -11.94 -24.75
CA TYR A 456 15.25 -13.33 -25.01
C TYR A 456 14.97 -13.61 -26.49
N SER A 457 15.76 -14.49 -27.10
CA SER A 457 15.39 -15.16 -28.36
C SER A 457 14.14 -16.04 -28.17
N ASP A 458 13.46 -16.45 -29.26
CA ASP A 458 12.28 -17.32 -29.16
C ASP A 458 12.55 -18.63 -28.42
N LEU A 459 13.72 -19.24 -28.68
CA LEU A 459 14.14 -20.47 -27.99
C LEU A 459 14.43 -20.22 -26.51
N ALA A 460 15.11 -19.11 -26.18
CA ALA A 460 15.39 -18.75 -24.80
C ALA A 460 14.11 -18.46 -24.01
N PHE A 461 13.17 -17.74 -24.62
CA PHE A 461 11.85 -17.48 -24.04
C PHE A 461 11.09 -18.78 -23.75
N THR A 462 10.99 -19.68 -24.73
CA THR A 462 10.27 -20.96 -24.58
C THR A 462 10.86 -21.81 -23.45
N ARG A 463 12.20 -21.94 -23.42
CA ARG A 463 12.90 -22.69 -22.36
C ARG A 463 12.78 -22.00 -20.99
N GLY A 464 12.88 -20.68 -20.96
CA GLY A 464 12.77 -19.86 -19.74
C GLY A 464 11.37 -19.85 -19.14
N CYS A 465 10.31 -19.99 -19.94
CA CYS A 465 8.97 -20.20 -19.38
C CYS A 465 8.81 -21.61 -18.80
N ALA A 466 9.36 -22.63 -19.47
CA ALA A 466 9.21 -24.03 -19.09
C ALA A 466 9.91 -24.42 -17.77
N GLN A 467 10.90 -23.65 -17.31
CA GLN A 467 11.54 -23.87 -16.00
C GLN A 467 10.63 -23.54 -14.81
N TYR A 468 9.59 -22.71 -15.01
CA TYR A 468 8.72 -22.26 -13.92
C TYR A 468 7.39 -23.01 -13.92
N GLN A 469 7.21 -23.89 -12.95
CA GLN A 469 5.97 -24.66 -12.81
C GLN A 469 4.82 -23.85 -12.19
N TYR A 470 5.12 -22.99 -11.22
CA TYR A 470 4.13 -22.15 -10.55
C TYR A 470 3.94 -20.85 -11.31
N ARG A 471 2.72 -20.66 -11.86
CA ARG A 471 2.32 -19.47 -12.63
C ARG A 471 3.38 -19.11 -13.69
N PRO A 472 3.57 -19.98 -14.71
CA PRO A 472 4.59 -19.77 -15.71
C PRO A 472 4.42 -18.41 -16.39
N PRO A 473 5.52 -17.67 -16.64
CA PRO A 473 5.50 -16.50 -17.49
C PRO A 473 4.91 -16.81 -18.87
N PHE A 474 4.17 -15.86 -19.43
CA PHE A 474 3.49 -16.01 -20.73
C PHE A 474 3.86 -14.91 -21.74
N THR A 475 4.62 -13.91 -21.32
CA THR A 475 5.29 -12.91 -22.18
C THR A 475 6.77 -12.80 -21.81
N ARG A 476 7.60 -12.31 -22.73
CA ARG A 476 9.03 -12.06 -22.45
C ARG A 476 9.24 -11.08 -21.29
N GLU A 477 8.34 -10.13 -21.13
CA GLU A 477 8.36 -9.18 -20.02
C GLU A 477 8.06 -9.87 -18.69
N SER A 478 7.02 -10.73 -18.63
CA SER A 478 6.77 -11.55 -17.43
C SER A 478 7.91 -12.51 -17.13
N LEU A 479 8.63 -13.00 -18.16
CA LEU A 479 9.80 -13.85 -17.95
C LEU A 479 10.96 -13.04 -17.37
N LEU A 480 11.25 -11.86 -17.93
CA LEU A 480 12.25 -10.93 -17.39
C LEU A 480 12.01 -10.65 -15.90
N TYR A 481 10.77 -10.33 -15.56
CA TYR A 481 10.39 -10.03 -14.17
C TYR A 481 10.50 -11.24 -13.27
N ARG A 482 10.12 -12.43 -13.75
CA ARG A 482 10.27 -13.67 -13.01
C ARG A 482 11.74 -14.03 -12.78
N ASP A 483 12.59 -13.92 -13.79
CA ASP A 483 14.03 -14.17 -13.66
C ASP A 483 14.68 -13.21 -12.66
N LEU A 484 14.31 -11.92 -12.71
CA LEU A 484 14.76 -10.92 -11.73
C LEU A 484 14.25 -11.23 -10.32
N PHE A 485 12.98 -11.63 -10.18
CA PHE A 485 12.41 -12.00 -8.89
C PHE A 485 13.16 -13.20 -8.28
N GLU A 486 13.38 -14.27 -9.04
CA GLU A 486 14.07 -15.48 -8.54
C GLU A 486 15.54 -15.20 -8.18
N ARG A 487 16.17 -14.17 -8.75
CA ARG A 487 17.49 -13.69 -8.34
C ARG A 487 17.51 -13.13 -6.92
N TYR A 488 16.46 -12.41 -6.51
CA TYR A 488 16.39 -11.75 -5.19
C TYR A 488 15.59 -12.55 -4.15
N TYR A 489 14.67 -13.40 -4.61
CA TYR A 489 13.72 -14.17 -3.79
C TYR A 489 13.65 -15.63 -4.27
N PRO A 490 14.79 -16.37 -4.29
CA PRO A 490 14.86 -17.70 -4.89
C PRO A 490 13.87 -18.67 -4.23
N GLY A 491 13.03 -19.29 -5.06
CA GLY A 491 12.05 -20.30 -4.62
C GLY A 491 10.81 -19.73 -3.93
N GLN A 492 10.68 -18.41 -3.81
CA GLN A 492 9.60 -17.78 -3.03
C GLN A 492 8.42 -17.31 -3.90
N ALA A 493 8.29 -17.81 -5.13
CA ALA A 493 7.26 -17.37 -6.08
C ALA A 493 5.83 -17.53 -5.56
N ARG A 494 5.59 -18.48 -4.63
CA ARG A 494 4.28 -18.73 -3.99
C ARG A 494 3.82 -17.60 -3.05
N MET A 495 4.67 -16.61 -2.77
CA MET A 495 4.24 -15.38 -2.08
C MET A 495 3.19 -14.61 -2.88
N ILE A 496 3.20 -14.74 -4.22
CA ILE A 496 2.32 -14.04 -5.13
C ILE A 496 1.31 -15.03 -5.70
N LYS A 497 0.01 -14.79 -5.46
CA LYS A 497 -1.08 -15.72 -5.81
C LYS A 497 -1.23 -15.92 -7.32
N ASP A 498 -1.23 -14.82 -8.06
CA ASP A 498 -1.39 -14.77 -9.51
C ASP A 498 -0.99 -13.39 -10.05
N PHE A 499 -0.91 -13.26 -11.38
CA PHE A 499 -0.81 -11.96 -12.04
C PHE A 499 -2.07 -11.12 -11.81
N TRP A 500 -1.91 -9.81 -11.61
CA TRP A 500 -3.02 -8.88 -11.69
C TRP A 500 -3.50 -8.80 -13.14
N MET A 501 -4.74 -9.19 -13.38
CA MET A 501 -5.37 -9.15 -14.70
C MET A 501 -6.82 -8.66 -14.59
N PRO A 502 -7.35 -8.00 -15.64
CA PRO A 502 -8.79 -7.85 -15.84
C PRO A 502 -9.51 -9.19 -15.72
N ASN A 503 -10.78 -9.17 -15.33
CA ASN A 503 -11.57 -10.38 -15.20
C ASN A 503 -11.81 -11.02 -16.57
N ARG A 504 -11.01 -12.05 -16.91
CA ARG A 504 -11.01 -12.71 -18.23
C ARG A 504 -12.36 -13.35 -18.61
N ALA A 505 -13.24 -13.59 -17.63
CA ALA A 505 -14.57 -14.15 -17.88
C ALA A 505 -15.58 -13.10 -18.40
N TRP A 506 -15.27 -11.80 -18.29
CA TRP A 506 -16.14 -10.74 -18.78
C TRP A 506 -15.88 -10.43 -20.26
N GLU A 507 -16.95 -10.03 -20.95
CA GLU A 507 -16.88 -9.70 -22.37
C GLU A 507 -15.89 -8.55 -22.61
N GLY A 508 -14.95 -8.74 -23.54
CA GLY A 508 -13.95 -7.73 -23.85
C GLY A 508 -12.73 -7.68 -22.91
N CYS A 509 -12.67 -8.57 -21.90
CA CYS A 509 -11.60 -8.60 -20.89
C CYS A 509 -10.64 -9.80 -21.00
N ASN A 510 -10.87 -10.74 -21.94
CA ASN A 510 -9.95 -11.86 -22.18
C ASN A 510 -8.73 -11.38 -22.99
N VAL A 511 -7.76 -10.81 -22.29
CA VAL A 511 -6.52 -10.25 -22.85
C VAL A 511 -5.30 -10.83 -22.14
N ASP A 512 -4.17 -10.84 -22.84
CA ASP A 512 -2.88 -11.30 -22.28
C ASP A 512 -1.99 -10.15 -21.81
N ASP A 513 -2.32 -8.89 -22.12
CA ASP A 513 -1.67 -7.73 -21.50
C ASP A 513 -2.60 -7.15 -20.42
N PRO A 514 -2.14 -6.99 -19.17
CA PRO A 514 -2.98 -6.41 -18.13
C PRO A 514 -3.24 -4.91 -18.29
N SER A 515 -2.55 -4.23 -19.20
CA SER A 515 -2.76 -2.80 -19.47
C SER A 515 -4.20 -2.55 -19.91
N ALA A 516 -4.77 -1.46 -19.41
CA ALA A 516 -6.08 -0.99 -19.84
C ALA A 516 -6.11 -0.69 -21.36
N ARG A 517 -4.95 -0.43 -22.01
CA ARG A 517 -4.82 -0.26 -23.47
C ARG A 517 -5.27 -1.48 -24.28
N ALA A 518 -5.23 -2.67 -23.68
CA ALA A 518 -5.68 -3.89 -24.34
C ALA A 518 -7.22 -4.02 -24.38
N LEU A 519 -7.94 -3.17 -23.64
CA LEU A 519 -9.40 -3.18 -23.56
C LEU A 519 -10.02 -2.34 -24.67
N LYS A 520 -11.14 -2.83 -25.23
CA LYS A 520 -11.85 -2.17 -26.34
C LYS A 520 -12.37 -0.78 -25.98
N ASN A 521 -12.66 -0.52 -24.71
CA ASN A 521 -13.15 0.77 -24.23
C ASN A 521 -12.01 1.76 -23.91
N TYR A 522 -10.75 1.45 -24.24
CA TYR A 522 -9.61 2.33 -23.93
C TYR A 522 -9.59 3.67 -24.69
N GLY A 523 -10.38 3.84 -25.76
CA GLY A 523 -10.39 5.04 -26.61
C GLY A 523 -10.45 6.39 -25.86
N ALA A 524 -10.13 7.49 -26.58
CA ALA A 524 -10.03 8.91 -26.19
C ALA A 524 -9.15 9.27 -24.96
N SER A 525 -9.01 8.39 -23.98
CA SER A 525 -8.23 8.60 -22.75
C SER A 525 -6.71 8.59 -22.90
N GLY A 526 -6.20 8.25 -24.08
CA GLY A 526 -4.77 8.17 -24.42
C GLY A 526 -4.29 9.17 -25.48
N PHE A 527 -5.07 10.21 -25.79
CA PHE A 527 -4.69 11.28 -26.72
C PHE A 527 -4.74 12.66 -26.05
#